data_AF-A0A2I0QHM0-F1
#
_entry.id   AF-A0A2I0QHM0-F1
#
_cell.length_a   1.000
_cell.length_b   1.000
_cell.length_c   1.000
_cell.angle_alpha   90.00
_cell.angle_beta   90.00
_cell.angle_gamma   90.00
#
_symmetry.space_group_name_H-M   'P 1'
#
loop_
_entity.id
_entity.type
_entity.pdbx_description
1 polymer ?
#
loop_
_entity_poly.entity_id
_entity_poly.type
_entity_poly.pdbx_seq_one_letter_code
_entity_poly.pdbx_strand_id
1 'polypeptide(L)'
;MCKEVIGCIYCRTPGTYSYKFCTLHDPRGAYSDSTLFNPKKKDIDEVTSNGSSKDAEIKKLIKLLEKECRDYDDHDYTYNKYEEKNYDKLKIINYPIAERLIKTGKPSVPHLLKFIQDKRRKKKSGILSTAAYILGEIKDESIIPSLFDILRSKDEISAIAGDALMGYKEIAIPFIEKIMNENKQDCLNAAYVLTGIKSDKSSELLIRGIGHNIEHGEWK
;
A
#
# COMPACT_ATOMS: atom_id res chain seq x y z
N MET A 1 0.55 -37.63 -16.70
CA MET A 1 -0.75 -36.98 -16.45
C MET A 1 -1.61 -37.93 -15.64
N CYS A 2 -1.85 -37.63 -14.36
CA CYS A 2 -2.77 -38.42 -13.53
C CYS A 2 -4.22 -38.03 -13.89
N LYS A 3 -5.10 -39.02 -14.11
CA LYS A 3 -6.46 -38.88 -14.65
C LYS A 3 -7.55 -39.24 -13.63
N GLU A 4 -7.40 -38.87 -12.36
CA GLU A 4 -8.46 -39.13 -11.36
C GLU A 4 -9.04 -37.85 -10.74
N VAL A 5 -10.38 -37.83 -10.66
CA VAL A 5 -11.23 -36.70 -10.23
C VAL A 5 -11.60 -36.86 -8.74
N ILE A 6 -10.61 -37.10 -7.88
CA ILE A 6 -10.88 -37.21 -6.45
C ILE A 6 -10.56 -35.85 -5.82
N GLY A 7 -11.62 -35.08 -5.52
CA GLY A 7 -11.53 -33.85 -4.72
C GLY A 7 -11.04 -34.14 -3.31
N CYS A 8 -10.47 -33.13 -2.65
CA CYS A 8 -9.93 -33.30 -1.29
C CYS A 8 -11.09 -33.56 -0.30
N ILE A 9 -11.08 -34.72 0.38
CA ILE A 9 -12.11 -35.11 1.36
C ILE A 9 -12.18 -34.16 2.56
N TYR A 10 -11.09 -33.47 2.88
CA TYR A 10 -11.01 -32.54 4.03
C TYR A 10 -11.55 -31.13 3.71
N CYS A 11 -11.34 -30.60 2.50
CA CYS A 11 -11.79 -29.25 2.12
C CYS A 11 -12.87 -29.22 1.02
N ARG A 12 -13.36 -30.39 0.60
CA ARG A 12 -14.43 -30.60 -0.40
C ARG A 12 -14.25 -29.85 -1.73
N THR A 13 -13.03 -29.50 -2.11
CA THR A 13 -12.74 -28.80 -3.37
C THR A 13 -12.70 -29.80 -4.54
N PRO A 14 -13.45 -29.58 -5.64
CA PRO A 14 -13.47 -30.48 -6.80
C PRO A 14 -12.09 -30.61 -7.49
N GLY A 15 -11.81 -31.81 -8.00
CA GLY A 15 -10.48 -32.36 -8.29
C GLY A 15 -9.57 -31.67 -9.33
N THR A 16 -9.94 -30.53 -9.89
CA THR A 16 -9.04 -29.70 -10.74
C THR A 16 -8.50 -28.46 -10.03
N TYR A 17 -9.07 -28.10 -8.87
CA TYR A 17 -8.67 -26.93 -8.07
C TYR A 17 -7.90 -27.27 -6.80
N SER A 18 -7.91 -28.55 -6.39
CA SER A 18 -7.24 -29.04 -5.17
C SER A 18 -5.73 -28.78 -5.16
N TYR A 19 -5.04 -28.87 -6.31
CA TYR A 19 -3.59 -28.60 -6.41
C TYR A 19 -3.21 -27.11 -6.39
N LYS A 20 -4.15 -26.21 -6.70
CA LYS A 20 -3.87 -24.76 -6.79
C LYS A 20 -4.17 -24.02 -5.50
N PHE A 21 -4.97 -24.61 -4.61
CA PHE A 21 -5.55 -23.91 -3.46
C PHE A 21 -5.52 -24.69 -2.14
N CYS A 22 -5.12 -25.97 -2.12
CA CYS A 22 -5.04 -26.73 -0.88
C CYS A 22 -3.62 -26.68 -0.31
N THR A 23 -3.47 -25.98 0.81
CA THR A 23 -2.23 -25.86 1.59
C THR A 23 -1.67 -27.18 2.11
N LEU A 24 -2.48 -28.25 2.12
CA LEU A 24 -2.09 -29.60 2.57
C LEU A 24 -1.43 -30.46 1.47
N HIS A 25 -1.53 -30.09 0.19
CA HIS A 25 -1.03 -30.91 -0.92
C HIS A 25 -0.04 -30.17 -1.84
N ASP A 26 0.28 -28.90 -1.59
CA ASP A 26 1.32 -28.20 -2.33
C ASP A 26 2.69 -28.46 -1.68
N PRO A 27 3.64 -29.14 -2.37
CA PRO A 27 4.99 -29.39 -1.84
C PRO A 27 5.81 -28.10 -1.57
N ARG A 28 5.23 -26.91 -1.81
CA ARG A 28 5.85 -25.58 -1.65
C ARG A 28 5.46 -24.83 -0.37
N GLY A 29 4.59 -25.38 0.49
CA GLY A 29 4.29 -24.82 1.82
C GLY A 29 3.11 -23.83 1.88
N ALA A 30 2.69 -23.48 3.11
CA ALA A 30 1.49 -22.68 3.38
C ALA A 30 1.66 -21.19 3.00
N TYR A 31 0.60 -20.59 2.43
CA TYR A 31 0.50 -19.16 2.09
C TYR A 31 0.77 -18.18 3.26
N SER A 32 0.86 -18.68 4.49
CA SER A 32 1.15 -17.89 5.69
C SER A 32 2.63 -17.60 5.91
N ASP A 33 3.54 -18.28 5.18
CA ASP A 33 4.97 -18.10 5.33
C ASP A 33 5.56 -17.36 4.12
N SER A 34 5.86 -16.07 4.29
CA SER A 34 6.44 -15.20 3.26
C SER A 34 7.87 -15.57 2.87
N THR A 35 8.55 -16.41 3.66
CA THR A 35 9.89 -16.92 3.34
C THR A 35 9.84 -18.14 2.41
N LEU A 36 8.76 -18.94 2.52
CA LEU A 36 8.53 -20.16 1.74
C LEU A 36 7.70 -19.91 0.48
N PHE A 37 6.71 -19.01 0.53
CA PHE A 37 5.77 -18.78 -0.57
C PHE A 37 5.77 -17.32 -1.03
N ASN A 38 6.53 -17.03 -2.09
CA ASN A 38 6.23 -15.92 -3.00
C ASN A 38 6.18 -16.47 -4.44
N PRO A 39 5.00 -16.52 -5.09
CA PRO A 39 4.85 -17.05 -6.45
C PRO A 39 5.62 -16.23 -7.50
N LYS A 40 6.11 -15.05 -7.13
CA LYS A 40 6.82 -14.08 -7.97
C LYS A 40 8.28 -13.89 -7.59
N LYS A 41 8.81 -14.68 -6.65
CA LYS A 41 10.23 -14.64 -6.26
C LYS A 41 11.16 -14.78 -7.46
N LYS A 42 10.87 -15.70 -8.38
CA LYS A 42 11.64 -15.88 -9.63
C LYS A 42 11.63 -14.62 -10.51
N ASP A 43 10.46 -13.99 -10.68
CA ASP A 43 10.33 -12.76 -11.49
C ASP A 43 11.17 -11.62 -10.86
N ILE A 44 11.24 -11.55 -9.52
CA ILE A 44 12.08 -10.59 -8.78
C ILE A 44 13.57 -10.93 -8.92
N ASP A 45 13.94 -12.20 -8.77
CA ASP A 45 15.32 -12.68 -8.92
C ASP A 45 15.84 -12.41 -10.34
N GLU A 46 15.02 -12.56 -11.38
CA GLU A 46 15.37 -12.22 -12.77
C GLU A 46 15.57 -10.71 -12.97
N VAL A 47 14.77 -9.86 -12.31
CA VAL A 47 14.95 -8.40 -12.36
C VAL A 47 16.25 -7.98 -11.68
N THR A 48 16.62 -8.64 -10.58
CA THR A 48 17.79 -8.29 -9.75
C THR A 48 19.10 -8.91 -10.24
N SER A 49 19.07 -10.05 -10.94
CA SER A 49 20.26 -10.74 -11.45
C SER A 49 20.80 -10.14 -12.76
N ASN A 50 20.00 -9.34 -13.45
CA ASN A 50 20.42 -8.65 -14.65
C ASN A 50 21.23 -7.41 -14.25
N GLY A 51 22.50 -7.30 -14.69
CA GLY A 51 23.42 -6.17 -14.46
C GLY A 51 22.99 -4.82 -15.06
N SER A 52 21.68 -4.55 -15.11
CA SER A 52 21.09 -3.29 -15.49
C SER A 52 21.29 -2.21 -14.43
N SER A 53 21.27 -0.94 -14.84
CA SER A 53 21.31 0.21 -13.94
C SER A 53 20.22 0.13 -12.85
N LYS A 54 20.50 0.64 -11.66
CA LYS A 54 19.56 0.71 -10.52
C LYS A 54 18.21 1.33 -10.91
N ASP A 55 18.21 2.36 -11.77
CA ASP A 55 16.99 3.00 -12.28
C ASP A 55 16.12 2.03 -13.11
N ALA A 56 16.76 1.19 -13.93
CA ALA A 56 16.05 0.18 -14.73
C ALA A 56 15.46 -0.93 -13.85
N GLU A 57 16.19 -1.33 -12.80
CA GLU A 57 15.70 -2.27 -11.79
C GLU A 57 14.46 -1.72 -11.08
N ILE A 58 14.52 -0.49 -10.55
CA ILE A 58 13.40 0.17 -9.86
C ILE A 58 12.16 0.25 -10.78
N LYS A 59 12.34 0.66 -12.04
CA LYS A 59 11.23 0.72 -13.01
C LYS A 59 10.61 -0.64 -13.28
N LYS A 60 11.41 -1.70 -13.37
CA LYS A 60 10.92 -3.08 -13.53
C LYS A 60 10.15 -3.55 -12.30
N LEU A 61 10.66 -3.29 -11.10
CA LEU A 61 9.99 -3.63 -9.83
C LEU A 61 8.64 -2.92 -9.69
N ILE A 62 8.57 -1.62 -10.00
CA ILE A 62 7.29 -0.86 -9.98
C ILE A 62 6.32 -1.39 -11.05
N LYS A 63 6.82 -1.86 -12.20
CA LYS A 63 5.98 -2.49 -13.22
C LYS A 63 5.45 -3.85 -12.78
N LEU A 64 6.25 -4.65 -12.06
CA LEU A 64 5.82 -5.91 -11.46
C LEU A 64 4.72 -5.67 -10.43
N LEU A 65 4.94 -4.72 -9.52
CA LEU A 65 3.94 -4.24 -8.57
C LEU A 65 2.63 -3.92 -9.31
N GLU A 66 2.68 -3.09 -10.37
CA GLU A 66 1.48 -2.73 -11.13
C GLU A 66 0.78 -3.92 -11.82
N LYS A 67 1.53 -4.93 -12.26
CA LYS A 67 0.98 -6.14 -12.90
C LYS A 67 0.21 -6.98 -11.90
N GLU A 68 0.74 -7.13 -10.69
CA GLU A 68 0.10 -7.91 -9.61
C GLU A 68 -1.28 -7.34 -9.23
N CYS A 69 -1.50 -6.02 -9.40
CA CYS A 69 -2.83 -5.42 -9.28
C CYS A 69 -3.81 -5.99 -10.29
N ARG A 70 -3.40 -6.06 -11.56
CA ARG A 70 -4.32 -6.36 -12.66
C ARG A 70 -4.83 -7.77 -12.51
N ASP A 71 -3.93 -8.69 -12.17
CA ASP A 71 -4.26 -10.09 -11.95
C ASP A 71 -5.19 -10.27 -10.72
N TYR A 72 -5.20 -9.32 -9.78
CA TYR A 72 -6.07 -9.29 -8.60
C TYR A 72 -7.42 -8.56 -8.84
N ASP A 73 -7.40 -7.50 -9.66
CA ASP A 73 -8.58 -6.69 -10.02
C ASP A 73 -9.42 -7.34 -11.14
N ASP A 74 -8.83 -8.14 -12.04
CA ASP A 74 -9.54 -8.78 -13.18
C ASP A 74 -10.52 -9.89 -12.78
N HIS A 75 -10.61 -10.24 -11.48
CA HIS A 75 -11.57 -11.23 -10.99
C HIS A 75 -12.80 -10.62 -10.30
N ASP A 76 -12.95 -9.29 -10.30
CA ASP A 76 -14.09 -8.64 -9.64
C ASP A 76 -14.75 -7.57 -10.52
N TYR A 77 -15.23 -7.99 -11.70
CA TYR A 77 -16.26 -7.26 -12.44
C TYR A 77 -17.65 -7.89 -12.32
N THR A 78 -17.77 -8.99 -11.57
CA THR A 78 -19.05 -9.60 -11.23
C THR A 78 -19.08 -9.87 -9.73
N TYR A 79 -19.96 -9.15 -9.02
CA TYR A 79 -20.44 -9.51 -7.68
C TYR A 79 -19.34 -9.49 -6.59
N ASN A 80 -19.24 -8.50 -5.70
CA ASN A 80 -20.23 -8.19 -4.67
C ASN A 80 -19.70 -7.00 -3.85
N LYS A 81 -20.51 -5.96 -3.59
CA LYS A 81 -20.16 -4.76 -2.80
C LYS A 81 -19.76 -5.06 -1.34
N TYR A 82 -19.84 -6.32 -0.92
CA TYR A 82 -19.68 -6.81 0.44
C TYR A 82 -18.57 -7.86 0.62
N GLU A 83 -17.83 -8.25 -0.42
CA GLU A 83 -16.63 -9.07 -0.22
C GLU A 83 -15.44 -8.19 0.15
N GLU A 84 -14.91 -8.45 1.34
CA GLU A 84 -13.75 -7.80 1.91
C GLU A 84 -12.55 -8.02 0.99
N LYS A 85 -12.07 -6.95 0.35
CA LYS A 85 -10.83 -6.98 -0.43
C LYS A 85 -9.75 -7.64 0.43
N ASN A 86 -9.24 -8.79 0.00
CA ASN A 86 -8.29 -9.57 0.78
C ASN A 86 -6.89 -8.94 0.70
N TYR A 87 -6.73 -7.82 1.42
CA TYR A 87 -5.50 -7.03 1.48
C TYR A 87 -4.33 -7.84 2.04
N ASP A 88 -4.58 -8.86 2.87
CA ASP A 88 -3.55 -9.75 3.41
C ASP A 88 -2.83 -10.55 2.33
N LYS A 89 -3.57 -11.08 1.35
CA LYS A 89 -2.96 -11.79 0.21
C LYS A 89 -2.17 -10.85 -0.70
N LEU A 90 -2.70 -9.65 -0.98
CA LEU A 90 -1.98 -8.65 -1.77
C LEU A 90 -0.69 -8.21 -1.06
N LYS A 91 -0.73 -8.09 0.27
CA LYS A 91 0.44 -7.79 1.11
C LYS A 91 1.51 -8.86 0.97
N ILE A 92 1.16 -10.15 1.01
CA ILE A 92 2.12 -11.26 0.86
C ILE A 92 2.82 -11.21 -0.51
N ILE A 93 2.06 -10.94 -1.58
CA ILE A 93 2.58 -10.86 -2.94
C ILE A 93 3.52 -9.65 -3.10
N ASN A 94 3.07 -8.47 -2.64
CA ASN A 94 3.81 -7.23 -2.79
C ASN A 94 5.03 -7.13 -1.85
N TYR A 95 5.02 -7.83 -0.71
CA TYR A 95 6.03 -7.66 0.35
C TYR A 95 7.47 -7.82 -0.14
N PRO A 96 7.82 -8.81 -0.98
CA PRO A 96 9.21 -8.95 -1.43
C PRO A 96 9.64 -7.87 -2.45
N ILE A 97 8.71 -7.36 -3.26
CA ILE A 97 8.98 -6.19 -4.12
C ILE A 97 9.21 -4.95 -3.25
N ALA A 98 8.35 -4.76 -2.24
CA ALA A 98 8.47 -3.67 -1.29
C ALA A 98 9.82 -3.74 -0.55
N GLU A 99 10.20 -4.90 0.00
CA GLU A 99 11.46 -5.12 0.67
C GLU A 99 12.66 -4.77 -0.23
N ARG A 100 12.62 -5.16 -1.51
CA ARG A 100 13.68 -4.83 -2.46
C ARG A 100 13.77 -3.32 -2.75
N LEU A 101 12.63 -2.65 -2.90
CA LEU A 101 12.57 -1.20 -3.13
C LEU A 101 13.02 -0.42 -1.87
N ILE A 102 12.69 -0.90 -0.68
CA ILE A 102 13.16 -0.35 0.61
C ILE A 102 14.68 -0.51 0.72
N LYS A 103 15.22 -1.72 0.44
CA LYS A 103 16.67 -1.97 0.43
C LYS A 103 17.42 -1.10 -0.59
N THR A 104 16.78 -0.78 -1.71
CA THR A 104 17.33 0.16 -2.70
C THR A 104 17.41 1.59 -2.14
N GLY A 105 16.44 1.99 -1.30
CA GLY A 105 16.47 3.23 -0.53
C GLY A 105 16.08 4.47 -1.35
N LYS A 106 16.73 5.60 -1.06
CA LYS A 106 16.43 6.92 -1.66
C LYS A 106 16.29 6.94 -3.19
N PRO A 107 17.08 6.19 -3.99
CA PRO A 107 16.88 6.11 -5.43
C PRO A 107 15.46 5.68 -5.85
N SER A 108 14.74 4.90 -5.02
CA SER A 108 13.36 4.47 -5.29
C SER A 108 12.34 5.62 -5.14
N VAL A 109 12.67 6.64 -4.34
CA VAL A 109 11.73 7.67 -3.88
C VAL A 109 11.09 8.46 -5.03
N PRO A 110 11.83 8.99 -6.02
CA PRO A 110 11.23 9.75 -7.12
C PRO A 110 10.26 8.90 -7.95
N HIS A 111 10.55 7.60 -8.11
CA HIS A 111 9.71 6.71 -8.89
C HIS A 111 8.41 6.36 -8.15
N LEU A 112 8.49 6.13 -6.85
CA LEU A 112 7.33 5.86 -5.99
C LEU A 112 6.44 7.08 -5.83
N LEU A 113 7.01 8.28 -5.66
CA LEU A 113 6.25 9.52 -5.59
C LEU A 113 5.49 9.77 -6.90
N LYS A 114 6.16 9.60 -8.05
CA LYS A 114 5.51 9.67 -9.37
C LYS A 114 4.42 8.62 -9.53
N PHE A 115 4.64 7.41 -9.00
CA PHE A 115 3.66 6.34 -9.05
C PHE A 115 2.37 6.70 -8.28
N ILE A 116 2.50 7.31 -7.09
CA ILE A 116 1.37 7.79 -6.28
C ILE A 116 0.62 8.94 -6.96
N GLN A 117 1.35 9.88 -7.56
CA GLN A 117 0.76 11.07 -8.21
C GLN A 117 0.03 10.77 -9.53
N ASP A 118 0.23 9.58 -10.12
CA ASP A 118 -0.39 9.26 -11.41
C ASP A 118 -1.90 9.00 -11.26
N LYS A 119 -2.70 10.01 -11.60
CA LYS A 119 -4.16 9.99 -11.48
C LYS A 119 -4.86 8.83 -12.22
N ARG A 120 -4.20 8.19 -13.19
CA ARG A 120 -4.74 7.00 -13.87
C ARG A 120 -4.80 5.76 -12.95
N ARG A 121 -4.15 5.83 -11.77
CA ARG A 121 -4.03 4.73 -10.81
C ARG A 121 -4.96 4.86 -9.61
N LYS A 122 -5.84 5.87 -9.55
CA LYS A 122 -6.75 6.11 -8.42
C LYS A 122 -7.53 4.84 -7.99
N LYS A 123 -7.94 4.00 -8.94
CA LYS A 123 -8.66 2.74 -8.67
C LYS A 123 -7.79 1.62 -8.07
N LYS A 124 -6.46 1.75 -8.05
CA LYS A 124 -5.48 0.74 -7.61
C LYS A 124 -5.08 0.92 -6.13
N SER A 125 -6.06 1.07 -5.25
CA SER A 125 -5.87 1.43 -3.83
C SER A 125 -4.83 0.58 -3.09
N GLY A 126 -4.87 -0.75 -3.19
CA GLY A 126 -3.95 -1.62 -2.44
C GLY A 126 -2.47 -1.45 -2.80
N ILE A 127 -2.18 -1.15 -4.06
CA ILE A 127 -0.80 -0.92 -4.51
C ILE A 127 -0.32 0.48 -4.18
N LEU A 128 -1.19 1.47 -4.29
CA LEU A 128 -0.88 2.81 -3.85
C LEU A 128 -0.54 2.83 -2.34
N SER A 129 -1.28 2.09 -1.51
CA SER A 129 -0.95 1.90 -0.10
C SER A 129 0.40 1.18 0.09
N THR A 130 0.74 0.22 -0.76
CA THR A 130 2.08 -0.41 -0.73
C THR A 130 3.18 0.61 -1.08
N ALA A 131 2.98 1.45 -2.09
CA ALA A 131 3.94 2.51 -2.46
C ALA A 131 4.10 3.53 -1.32
N ALA A 132 3.00 3.92 -0.68
CA ALA A 132 3.00 4.78 0.49
C ALA A 132 3.77 4.16 1.67
N TYR A 133 3.53 2.88 1.94
CA TYR A 133 4.28 2.10 2.94
C TYR A 133 5.79 2.11 2.64
N ILE A 134 6.19 1.81 1.40
CA ILE A 134 7.61 1.80 1.01
C ILE A 134 8.25 3.18 1.23
N LEU A 135 7.57 4.27 0.82
CA LEU A 135 8.06 5.63 1.07
C LEU A 135 8.22 5.91 2.57
N GLY A 136 7.24 5.50 3.37
CA GLY A 136 7.29 5.58 4.82
C GLY A 136 8.47 4.82 5.41
N GLU A 137 8.82 3.64 4.89
CA GLU A 137 9.96 2.85 5.38
C GLU A 137 11.32 3.35 4.91
N ILE A 138 11.39 3.97 3.72
CA ILE A 138 12.64 4.60 3.24
C ILE A 138 13.01 5.84 4.09
N LYS A 139 12.03 6.52 4.70
CA LYS A 139 12.20 7.71 5.56
C LYS A 139 12.99 8.84 4.89
N ASP A 140 12.77 9.08 3.60
CA ASP A 140 13.37 10.24 2.92
C ASP A 140 12.55 11.50 3.17
N GLU A 141 12.90 12.24 4.21
CA GLU A 141 12.15 13.44 4.66
C GLU A 141 12.03 14.53 3.58
N SER A 142 12.90 14.51 2.56
CA SER A 142 12.87 15.49 1.47
C SER A 142 11.57 15.49 0.67
N ILE A 143 10.78 14.40 0.72
CA ILE A 143 9.49 14.32 0.02
C ILE A 143 8.28 14.71 0.86
N ILE A 144 8.45 14.98 2.16
CA ILE A 144 7.34 15.40 3.04
C ILE A 144 6.58 16.60 2.46
N PRO A 145 7.23 17.67 1.93
CA PRO A 145 6.52 18.78 1.29
C PRO A 145 5.66 18.33 0.09
N SER A 146 6.16 17.42 -0.74
CA SER A 146 5.39 16.91 -1.88
C SER A 146 4.21 16.05 -1.46
N LEU A 147 4.36 15.20 -0.44
CA LEU A 147 3.25 14.43 0.13
C LEU A 147 2.20 15.34 0.78
N PHE A 148 2.65 16.40 1.45
CA PHE A 148 1.79 17.43 2.03
C PHE A 148 0.94 18.13 0.97
N ASP A 149 1.51 18.51 -0.18
CA ASP A 149 0.76 19.11 -1.29
C ASP A 149 -0.30 18.14 -1.85
N ILE A 150 0.03 16.84 -1.95
CA ILE A 150 -0.94 15.81 -2.39
C ILE A 150 -2.07 15.66 -1.36
N LEU A 151 -1.77 15.71 -0.06
CA LEU A 151 -2.76 15.60 1.01
C LEU A 151 -3.86 16.69 0.89
N ARG A 152 -3.51 17.87 0.37
CA ARG A 152 -4.43 18.99 0.14
C ARG A 152 -5.24 18.90 -1.15
N SER A 153 -4.93 17.96 -2.04
CA SER A 153 -5.50 17.93 -3.40
C SER A 153 -6.98 17.50 -3.49
N LYS A 154 -7.64 17.17 -2.37
CA LYS A 154 -9.04 16.69 -2.26
C LYS A 154 -9.40 15.51 -3.19
N ASP A 155 -8.40 14.86 -3.77
CA ASP A 155 -8.53 13.68 -4.62
C ASP A 155 -8.46 12.40 -3.76
N GLU A 156 -8.95 11.25 -4.26
CA GLU A 156 -8.79 9.93 -3.61
C GLU A 156 -7.32 9.59 -3.26
N ILE A 157 -6.35 10.26 -3.90
CA ILE A 157 -4.91 10.10 -3.67
C ILE A 157 -4.49 10.76 -2.33
N SER A 158 -5.28 11.67 -1.77
CA SER A 158 -4.95 12.34 -0.50
C SER A 158 -4.83 11.34 0.66
N ALA A 159 -5.68 10.32 0.70
CA ALA A 159 -5.60 9.26 1.72
C ALA A 159 -4.27 8.50 1.63
N ILE A 160 -3.81 8.20 0.41
CA ILE A 160 -2.53 7.52 0.15
C ILE A 160 -1.34 8.38 0.60
N ALA A 161 -1.39 9.69 0.34
CA ALA A 161 -0.37 10.60 0.86
C ALA A 161 -0.40 10.64 2.40
N GLY A 162 -1.59 10.56 2.99
CA GLY A 162 -1.76 10.44 4.43
C GLY A 162 -1.11 9.17 5.00
N ASP A 163 -1.35 8.01 4.37
CA ASP A 163 -0.71 6.73 4.75
C ASP A 163 0.82 6.84 4.71
N ALA A 164 1.37 7.48 3.68
CA ALA A 164 2.80 7.68 3.56
C ALA A 164 3.33 8.59 4.69
N LEU A 165 2.64 9.70 4.96
CA LEU A 165 3.00 10.67 6.01
C LEU A 165 2.95 10.07 7.42
N MET A 166 2.03 9.14 7.71
CA MET A 166 2.02 8.40 8.97
C MET A 166 3.33 7.63 9.20
N GLY A 167 3.93 7.12 8.11
CA GLY A 167 5.25 6.50 8.14
C GLY A 167 6.35 7.43 8.67
N TYR A 168 6.24 8.75 8.45
CA TYR A 168 7.22 9.73 8.94
C TYR A 168 7.00 10.15 10.40
N LYS A 169 5.93 9.66 11.05
CA LYS A 169 5.63 9.88 12.47
C LYS A 169 5.69 11.37 12.84
N GLU A 170 6.38 11.70 13.94
CA GLU A 170 6.44 13.06 14.48
C GLU A 170 7.10 14.08 13.54
N ILE A 171 7.93 13.63 12.59
CA ILE A 171 8.58 14.52 11.61
C ILE A 171 7.53 15.16 10.70
N ALA A 172 6.41 14.47 10.43
CA ALA A 172 5.32 15.03 9.63
C ALA A 172 4.48 16.06 10.40
N ILE A 173 4.50 16.06 11.74
CA ILE A 173 3.57 16.85 12.56
C ILE A 173 3.61 18.36 12.25
N PRO A 174 4.78 19.03 12.15
CA PRO A 174 4.81 20.46 11.85
C PRO A 174 4.13 20.82 10.52
N PHE A 175 4.21 19.92 9.54
CA PHE A 175 3.52 20.08 8.27
C PHE A 175 2.02 19.90 8.46
N ILE A 176 1.58 18.83 9.14
CA ILE A 176 0.15 18.57 9.36
C ILE A 176 -0.52 19.66 10.19
N GLU A 177 0.16 20.20 11.20
CA GLU A 177 -0.31 21.34 12.01
C GLU A 177 -0.63 22.57 11.15
N LYS A 178 0.16 22.82 10.11
CA LYS A 178 -0.09 23.90 9.16
C LYS A 178 -1.44 23.74 8.44
N ILE A 179 -1.83 22.53 8.01
CA ILE A 179 -3.15 22.28 7.42
C ILE A 179 -4.27 22.57 8.43
N MET A 180 -4.11 22.10 9.67
CA MET A 180 -5.11 22.28 10.72
C MET A 180 -5.39 23.76 11.03
N ASN A 181 -4.40 24.64 10.84
CA ASN A 181 -4.51 26.07 11.10
C ASN A 181 -4.94 26.91 9.88
N GLU A 182 -4.71 26.43 8.65
CA GLU A 182 -4.91 27.23 7.43
C GLU A 182 -6.27 27.00 6.73
N ASN A 183 -6.75 25.76 6.65
CA ASN A 183 -7.88 25.43 5.77
C ASN A 183 -8.82 24.37 6.34
N LYS A 184 -10.05 24.80 6.66
CA LYS A 184 -11.10 23.99 7.32
C LYS A 184 -11.49 22.72 6.55
N GLN A 185 -11.48 22.75 5.22
CA GLN A 185 -11.86 21.58 4.42
C GLN A 185 -10.76 20.50 4.37
N ASP A 186 -9.50 20.90 4.54
CA ASP A 186 -8.35 20.00 4.49
C ASP A 186 -8.09 19.35 5.87
N CYS A 187 -8.76 19.82 6.93
CA CYS A 187 -8.64 19.33 8.31
C CYS A 187 -8.98 17.85 8.46
N LEU A 188 -9.90 17.28 7.68
CA LEU A 188 -10.24 15.85 7.78
C LEU A 188 -9.05 14.95 7.41
N ASN A 189 -8.32 15.30 6.35
CA ASN A 189 -7.13 14.56 5.93
C ASN A 189 -5.99 14.73 6.94
N ALA A 190 -5.81 15.92 7.50
CA ALA A 190 -4.85 16.15 8.56
C ALA A 190 -5.19 15.36 9.83
N ALA A 191 -6.45 15.37 10.25
CA ALA A 191 -6.93 14.58 11.38
C ALA A 191 -6.70 13.08 11.16
N TYR A 192 -6.98 12.58 9.95
CA TYR A 192 -6.66 11.21 9.55
C TYR A 192 -5.18 10.89 9.81
N VAL A 193 -4.24 11.69 9.30
CA VAL A 193 -2.81 11.48 9.53
C VAL A 193 -2.44 11.49 11.01
N LEU A 194 -2.94 12.46 11.78
CA LEU A 194 -2.66 12.57 13.21
C LEU A 194 -3.15 11.34 13.99
N THR A 195 -4.32 10.79 13.65
CA THR A 195 -4.83 9.56 14.28
C THR A 195 -3.94 8.35 14.01
N GLY A 196 -3.24 8.33 12.86
CA GLY A 196 -2.31 7.26 12.50
C GLY A 196 -0.93 7.39 13.16
N ILE A 197 -0.46 8.62 13.40
CA ILE A 197 0.84 8.87 14.07
C ILE A 197 0.82 8.43 15.53
N LYS A 198 -0.32 8.59 16.23
CA LYS A 198 -0.52 8.13 17.63
C LYS A 198 0.56 8.63 18.61
N SER A 199 0.86 9.94 18.55
CA SER A 199 1.73 10.62 19.53
C SER A 199 0.91 11.55 20.42
N ASP A 200 1.45 11.92 21.59
CA ASP A 200 0.82 12.90 22.49
C ASP A 200 0.59 14.24 21.78
N LYS A 201 1.58 14.66 20.98
CA LYS A 201 1.47 15.88 20.17
C LYS A 201 0.37 15.77 19.09
N SER A 202 0.17 14.58 18.53
CA SER A 202 -0.94 14.35 17.61
C SER A 202 -2.30 14.46 18.30
N SER A 203 -2.42 13.90 19.50
CA SER A 203 -3.62 14.00 20.34
C SER A 203 -3.93 15.46 20.71
N GLU A 204 -2.92 16.23 21.11
CA GLU A 204 -3.06 17.65 21.43
C GLU A 204 -3.56 18.45 20.22
N LEU A 205 -2.98 18.24 19.04
CA LEU A 205 -3.38 18.91 17.82
C LEU A 205 -4.80 18.54 17.38
N LEU A 206 -5.21 17.28 17.57
CA LEU A 206 -6.58 16.84 17.31
C LEU A 206 -7.57 17.56 18.24
N ILE A 207 -7.28 17.62 19.54
CA ILE A 207 -8.12 18.32 20.53
C ILE A 207 -8.21 19.81 20.18
N ARG A 208 -7.09 20.46 19.87
CA ARG A 208 -7.05 21.87 19.47
C ARG A 208 -7.87 22.12 18.21
N GLY A 209 -7.73 21.24 17.22
CA GLY A 209 -8.49 21.32 15.97
C GLY A 209 -10.00 21.17 16.17
N ILE A 210 -10.42 20.25 17.04
CA ILE A 210 -11.83 20.09 17.41
C ILE A 210 -12.34 21.34 18.13
N GLY A 211 -11.60 21.86 19.10
CA GLY A 211 -11.95 23.09 19.83
C GLY A 211 -12.15 24.28 18.89
N HIS A 212 -11.20 24.49 17.97
CA HIS A 212 -11.31 25.54 16.95
C HIS A 212 -12.58 25.37 16.08
N ASN A 213 -12.91 24.15 15.65
CA ASN A 213 -14.11 23.89 14.85
C ASN A 213 -15.42 24.12 15.63
N ILE A 214 -15.43 23.85 16.94
CA ILE A 214 -16.58 24.12 17.82
C ILE A 214 -16.78 25.63 17.98
N GLU A 215 -15.71 26.38 18.31
CA GLU A 215 -15.76 27.84 18.52
C GLU A 215 -16.25 28.60 17.27
N HIS A 216 -15.91 28.11 16.08
CA HIS A 216 -16.26 28.75 14.81
C HIS A 216 -17.55 28.19 14.17
N GLY A 217 -18.33 27.38 14.90
CA GLY A 217 -19.72 27.02 14.55
C GLY A 217 -19.88 26.11 13.34
N GLU A 218 -18.89 25.29 13.00
CA GLU A 218 -18.90 24.45 11.78
C GLU A 218 -19.25 22.98 12.01
N TRP A 219 -19.82 22.66 13.18
CA TRP A 219 -20.54 21.39 13.36
C TRP A 219 -21.95 21.55 12.78
N LYS A 220 -22.14 21.14 11.52
CA LYS A 220 -23.45 20.80 10.97
C LYS A 220 -23.58 19.30 10.80
#